data_AF-A0A1J3K225-F1
#
_entry.id   AF-A0A1J3K225-F1
#
_cell.length_a   1.000
_cell.length_b   1.000
_cell.length_c   1.000
_cell.angle_alpha   90.00
_cell.angle_beta   90.00
_cell.angle_gamma   90.00
#
_symmetry.space_group_name_H-M   'P 1'
#
loop_
_entity.id
_entity.type
_entity.pdbx_description
1 polymer ?
#
loop_
_entity_poly.entity_id
_entity_poly.type
_entity_poly.pdbx_seq_one_letter_code
_entity_poly.pdbx_strand_id
1 'polypeptide(L)'
;VDSQTTNVAGTFGYISPELSRTGKSSTSSDVFAFGVFMLEITCGRRPIEPRRSPNEMVLTDWVLDRWDSGEILQVVDEKLGHKYLAEQVKMVLKLGLLCSHPVAATRPSMSSVIQFLDGVATLPHNLFDLVNARKIDGGFDALGEALESPGAISNVSYSIMTESFVSGGR
;
A
#
# COMPACT_ATOMS: atom_id res chain seq x y z
N VAL A 1 30.28 -8.00 -6.18
CA VAL A 1 29.62 -8.32 -4.89
C VAL A 1 28.24 -8.81 -5.24
N ASP A 2 28.03 -10.12 -5.23
CA ASP A 2 26.73 -10.71 -5.52
C ASP A 2 25.74 -10.28 -4.44
N SER A 3 24.64 -9.66 -4.86
CA SER A 3 23.52 -9.32 -4.00
C SER A 3 22.79 -10.62 -3.67
N GLN A 4 23.25 -11.27 -2.59
CA GLN A 4 22.61 -12.43 -2.00
C GLN A 4 21.12 -12.12 -1.81
N THR A 5 20.27 -12.90 -2.48
CA THR A 5 18.83 -12.90 -2.26
C THR A 5 18.58 -13.24 -0.80
N THR A 6 18.29 -12.23 0.03
CA THR A 6 17.77 -12.46 1.37
C THR A 6 16.45 -13.19 1.21
N ASN A 7 16.36 -14.37 1.82
CA ASN A 7 15.11 -15.11 1.94
C ASN A 7 14.04 -14.14 2.49
N VAL A 8 12.85 -14.09 1.87
CA VAL A 8 11.78 -13.16 2.29
C VAL A 8 11.45 -13.45 3.76
N ALA A 9 11.93 -12.59 4.65
CA ALA A 9 11.65 -12.62 6.08
C ALA A 9 10.99 -11.30 6.45
N GLY A 10 9.82 -11.39 7.07
CA GLY A 10 9.06 -10.22 7.46
C GLY A 10 7.78 -10.59 8.20
N THR A 11 7.19 -9.62 8.88
CA THR A 11 5.92 -9.81 9.56
C THR A 11 4.78 -9.68 8.56
N PHE A 12 3.95 -10.71 8.44
CA PHE A 12 2.77 -10.70 7.57
C PHE A 12 1.90 -9.47 7.86
N GLY A 13 1.47 -8.76 6.81
CA GLY A 13 0.79 -7.46 6.91
C GLY A 13 1.70 -6.25 6.67
N TYR A 14 3.01 -6.34 6.90
CA TYR A 14 3.97 -5.24 6.62
C TYR A 14 4.82 -5.49 5.37
N ILE A 15 4.75 -6.69 4.80
CA ILE A 15 5.51 -7.05 3.60
C ILE A 15 4.82 -6.45 2.38
N SER A 16 5.49 -5.52 1.69
CA SER A 16 4.99 -4.94 0.43
C SER A 16 4.83 -6.02 -0.67
N PRO A 17 3.92 -5.85 -1.64
CA PRO A 17 3.69 -6.83 -2.70
C PRO A 17 4.92 -7.14 -3.54
N GLU A 18 5.77 -6.15 -3.81
CA GLU A 18 6.99 -6.35 -4.56
C GLU A 18 8.08 -7.05 -3.75
N LEU A 19 8.15 -6.82 -2.43
CA LEU A 19 9.06 -7.52 -1.53
C LEU A 19 8.70 -9.01 -1.45
N SER A 20 7.41 -9.35 -1.31
CA SER A 20 6.96 -10.74 -1.29
C SER A 20 7.24 -11.45 -2.62
N ARG A 21 7.04 -10.77 -3.75
CA ARG A 21 7.28 -11.33 -5.09
C ARG A 21 8.75 -11.50 -5.45
N THR A 22 9.59 -10.53 -5.08
CA THR A 22 10.98 -10.46 -5.59
C THR A 22 12.04 -10.81 -4.55
N GLY A 23 11.71 -10.80 -3.27
CA GLY A 23 12.70 -10.93 -2.18
C GLY A 23 13.62 -9.74 -2.01
N LYS A 24 13.43 -8.66 -2.78
CA LYS A 24 14.29 -7.48 -2.74
C LYS A 24 13.63 -6.38 -1.92
N SER A 25 14.28 -6.00 -0.82
CA SER A 25 13.91 -4.80 -0.09
C SER A 25 14.29 -3.56 -0.88
N SER A 26 13.53 -2.49 -0.67
CA SER A 26 13.76 -1.19 -1.25
C SER A 26 13.27 -0.10 -0.31
N THR A 27 13.65 1.15 -0.57
CA THR A 27 13.09 2.30 0.14
C THR A 27 11.57 2.35 0.02
N SER A 28 11.01 1.92 -1.11
CA SER A 28 9.55 1.90 -1.31
C SER A 28 8.87 0.80 -0.50
N SER A 29 9.50 -0.37 -0.30
CA SER A 29 8.96 -1.40 0.59
C SER A 29 8.96 -0.95 2.05
N ASP A 30 9.95 -0.14 2.46
CA ASP A 30 9.98 0.46 3.80
C ASP A 30 8.86 1.50 3.96
N VAL A 31 8.59 2.32 2.94
CA VAL A 31 7.44 3.26 2.92
C VAL A 31 6.12 2.52 3.06
N PHE A 32 5.96 1.36 2.42
CA PHE A 32 4.77 0.53 2.57
C PHE A 32 4.57 0.08 4.02
N ALA A 33 5.61 -0.50 4.62
CA ALA A 33 5.57 -0.96 6.00
C ALA A 33 5.29 0.20 6.98
N PHE A 34 5.88 1.37 6.72
CA PHE A 34 5.61 2.59 7.49
C PHE A 34 4.15 3.04 7.35
N GLY A 35 3.58 3.01 6.14
CA GLY A 35 2.17 3.32 5.92
C GLY A 35 1.23 2.40 6.70
N VAL A 36 1.51 1.09 6.68
CA VAL A 36 0.77 0.11 7.49
C VAL A 36 0.91 0.40 8.98
N PHE A 37 2.12 0.72 9.44
CA PHE A 37 2.38 1.09 10.83
C PHE A 37 1.61 2.36 11.26
N MET A 38 1.56 3.39 10.41
CA MET A 38 0.76 4.60 10.67
C MET A 38 -0.72 4.25 10.88
N LEU A 39 -1.27 3.33 10.09
CA LEU A 39 -2.65 2.88 10.24
C LEU A 39 -2.82 2.08 11.54
N GLU A 40 -1.90 1.17 11.84
CA GLU A 40 -1.92 0.36 13.07
C GLU A 40 -1.97 1.24 14.33
N ILE A 41 -1.08 2.23 14.43
CA ILE A 41 -1.04 3.11 15.61
C ILE A 41 -2.28 4.00 15.71
N THR A 42 -2.83 4.44 14.59
CA THR A 42 -3.99 5.34 14.58
C THR A 42 -5.28 4.59 14.88
N CYS A 43 -5.38 3.33 14.43
CA CYS A 43 -6.56 2.49 14.62
C CYS A 43 -6.48 1.63 15.88
N GLY A 44 -5.30 1.48 16.50
CA GLY A 44 -5.10 0.59 17.64
C GLY A 44 -5.31 -0.89 17.30
N ARG A 45 -5.11 -1.24 16.02
CA ARG A 45 -5.47 -2.53 15.42
C ARG A 45 -4.29 -3.14 14.68
N ARG A 46 -4.18 -4.46 14.72
CA ARG A 46 -3.10 -5.15 13.98
C ARG A 46 -3.38 -5.07 12.49
N PRO A 47 -2.36 -5.03 11.62
CA PRO A 47 -2.56 -4.97 10.17
C PRO A 47 -3.39 -6.13 9.61
N ILE A 48 -3.28 -7.31 10.23
CA ILE A 48 -4.04 -8.52 9.89
C ILE A 48 -4.67 -9.08 11.17
N GLU A 49 -6.00 -9.18 11.19
CA GLU A 49 -6.79 -9.74 12.30
C GLU A 49 -7.75 -10.84 11.81
N PRO A 50 -7.35 -12.13 11.80
CA PRO A 50 -8.17 -13.21 11.24
C PRO A 50 -9.49 -13.48 11.97
N ARG A 51 -9.69 -12.91 13.16
CA ARG A 51 -10.92 -13.07 13.96
C ARG A 51 -12.02 -12.07 13.59
N ARG A 52 -11.71 -11.10 12.72
CA ARG A 52 -12.64 -10.08 12.24
C ARG A 52 -13.43 -10.60 11.03
N SER A 53 -14.48 -9.87 10.63
CA SER A 53 -15.18 -10.18 9.38
C SER A 53 -14.24 -10.05 8.18
N PRO A 54 -14.52 -10.73 7.05
CA PRO A 54 -13.64 -10.71 5.88
C PRO A 54 -13.25 -9.29 5.43
N ASN A 55 -14.19 -8.35 5.43
CA ASN A 55 -13.98 -6.95 5.02
C ASN A 55 -13.21 -6.12 6.06
N GLU A 56 -13.01 -6.64 7.26
CA GLU A 56 -12.26 -5.98 8.34
C GLU A 56 -10.96 -6.70 8.70
N MET A 57 -10.66 -7.83 8.05
CA MET A 57 -9.50 -8.65 8.35
C MET A 57 -8.19 -7.94 8.01
N VAL A 58 -8.16 -7.22 6.89
CA VAL A 58 -7.02 -6.44 6.42
C VAL A 58 -7.24 -4.98 6.77
N LEU A 59 -6.34 -4.40 7.57
CA LEU A 59 -6.50 -3.04 8.10
C LEU A 59 -6.57 -1.98 7.00
N THR A 60 -5.74 -2.09 5.97
CA THR A 60 -5.73 -1.11 4.86
C THR A 60 -7.05 -1.10 4.09
N ASP A 61 -7.66 -2.26 3.91
CA ASP A 61 -8.88 -2.42 3.12
C ASP A 61 -10.06 -1.86 3.92
N TRP A 62 -10.13 -2.18 5.21
CA TRP A 62 -11.12 -1.61 6.13
C TRP A 62 -11.04 -0.08 6.20
N VAL A 63 -9.84 0.49 6.32
CA VAL A 63 -9.68 1.95 6.36
C VAL A 63 -10.08 2.59 5.04
N LEU A 64 -9.76 1.95 3.90
CA LEU A 64 -10.16 2.43 2.59
C LEU A 64 -11.69 2.41 2.43
N ASP A 65 -12.36 1.34 2.83
CA ASP A 65 -13.81 1.22 2.76
C ASP A 65 -14.53 2.25 3.65
N ARG A 66 -13.99 2.52 4.85
CA ARG A 66 -14.51 3.59 5.71
C ARG A 66 -14.27 4.97 5.14
N TRP A 67 -13.16 5.18 4.42
CA TRP A 67 -12.95 6.42 3.70
C TRP A 67 -13.93 6.60 2.54
N ASP A 68 -14.16 5.56 1.75
CA ASP A 68 -15.14 5.53 0.65
C ASP A 68 -16.57 5.84 1.15
N SER A 69 -16.91 5.34 2.33
CA SER A 69 -18.22 5.58 2.96
C SER A 69 -18.35 6.96 3.62
N GLY A 70 -17.31 7.79 3.61
CA GLY A 70 -17.28 9.09 4.30
C GLY A 70 -17.13 9.01 5.82
N GLU A 71 -16.83 7.81 6.34
CA GLU A 71 -16.80 7.46 7.76
C GLU A 71 -15.37 7.25 8.28
N ILE A 72 -14.35 7.83 7.63
CA ILE A 72 -12.93 7.54 7.92
C ILE A 72 -12.53 7.69 9.39
N LEU A 73 -13.19 8.56 10.16
CA LEU A 73 -12.90 8.74 11.59
C LEU A 73 -13.38 7.60 12.49
N GLN A 74 -14.28 6.73 12.01
CA GLN A 74 -14.75 5.57 12.78
C GLN A 74 -13.66 4.50 12.96
N VAL A 75 -12.55 4.61 12.22
CA VAL A 75 -11.45 3.64 12.32
C VAL A 75 -10.48 3.94 13.46
N VAL A 76 -10.57 5.13 14.04
CA VAL A 76 -9.62 5.63 15.05
C VAL A 76 -9.76 4.82 16.33
N ASP A 77 -8.64 4.52 16.99
CA ASP A 77 -8.62 3.78 18.26
C ASP A 77 -9.54 4.47 19.29
N GLU A 78 -10.55 3.74 19.74
CA GLU A 78 -11.50 4.20 20.75
C GLU A 78 -10.81 4.66 22.04
N LYS A 79 -9.63 4.11 22.35
CA LYS A 79 -8.82 4.51 23.52
C LYS A 79 -8.28 5.93 23.43
N LEU A 80 -8.19 6.50 22.23
CA LEU A 80 -7.85 7.92 22.04
C LEU A 80 -9.02 8.84 22.41
N GLY A 81 -10.25 8.31 22.45
CA GLY A 81 -11.47 9.06 22.74
C GLY A 81 -11.63 10.27 21.81
N HIS A 82 -11.72 11.48 22.39
CA HIS A 82 -11.76 12.74 21.62
C HIS A 82 -10.48 13.58 21.79
N LYS A 83 -9.36 12.96 22.17
CA LYS A 83 -8.10 13.65 22.45
C LYS A 83 -7.22 13.79 21.20
N TYR A 84 -7.81 14.15 20.07
CA TYR A 84 -7.10 14.36 18.82
C TYR A 84 -7.75 15.44 17.96
N LEU A 85 -6.97 16.03 17.05
CA LEU A 85 -7.48 16.95 16.04
C LEU A 85 -7.97 16.14 14.83
N ALA A 86 -9.27 16.19 14.56
CA ALA A 86 -9.92 15.37 13.53
C ALA A 86 -9.25 15.50 12.15
N GLU A 87 -8.86 16.71 11.75
CA GLU A 87 -8.21 16.95 10.46
C GLU A 87 -6.80 16.35 10.37
N GLN A 88 -6.03 16.36 11.46
CA GLN A 88 -4.71 15.73 11.51
C GLN A 88 -4.84 14.21 11.41
N VAL A 89 -5.81 13.62 12.11
CA VAL A 89 -6.05 12.17 12.06
C VAL A 89 -6.54 11.73 10.68
N LYS A 90 -7.46 12.48 10.06
CA LYS A 90 -7.88 12.23 8.66
C LYS A 90 -6.68 12.27 7.72
N MET A 91 -5.78 13.25 7.88
CA MET A 91 -4.57 13.36 7.07
C MET A 91 -3.65 12.15 7.27
N VAL A 92 -3.40 11.73 8.52
CA VAL A 92 -2.58 10.55 8.84
C VAL A 92 -3.15 9.27 8.24
N LEU A 93 -4.47 9.05 8.33
CA LEU A 93 -5.13 7.88 7.76
C LEU A 93 -5.01 7.85 6.23
N LYS A 94 -5.27 8.98 5.57
CA LYS A 94 -5.13 9.13 4.12
C LYS A 94 -3.69 8.96 3.65
N LEU A 95 -2.73 9.50 4.40
CA LEU A 95 -1.30 9.35 4.12
C LEU A 95 -0.84 7.90 4.33
N GLY A 96 -1.32 7.23 5.39
CA GLY A 96 -1.06 5.80 5.63
C GLY A 96 -1.57 4.94 4.47
N LEU A 97 -2.75 5.25 3.92
CA LEU A 97 -3.26 4.63 2.69
C LEU A 97 -2.42 5.00 1.47
N LEU A 98 -1.88 6.20 1.34
CA LEU A 98 -1.00 6.50 0.21
C LEU A 98 0.33 5.74 0.30
N CYS A 99 0.94 5.70 1.47
CA CYS A 99 2.20 5.01 1.73
C CYS A 99 2.08 3.49 1.55
N SER A 100 0.96 2.88 1.97
CA SER A 100 0.71 1.44 1.84
C SER A 100 0.19 1.02 0.46
N HIS A 101 0.30 1.87 -0.57
CA HIS A 101 -0.24 1.56 -1.90
C HIS A 101 0.43 0.32 -2.51
N PRO A 102 -0.28 -0.64 -3.13
CA PRO A 102 0.33 -1.85 -3.69
C PRO A 102 1.32 -1.53 -4.81
N VAL A 103 1.06 -0.50 -5.62
CA VAL A 103 1.99 -0.01 -6.64
C VAL A 103 3.05 0.89 -5.99
N ALA A 104 4.30 0.42 -5.98
CA ALA A 104 5.46 1.09 -5.38
C ALA A 104 5.72 2.50 -5.91
N ALA A 105 5.45 2.75 -7.20
CA ALA A 105 5.66 4.05 -7.84
C ALA A 105 4.65 5.13 -7.41
N THR A 106 3.50 4.72 -6.86
CA THR A 106 2.48 5.64 -6.35
C THR A 106 2.81 6.16 -4.95
N ARG A 107 3.70 5.46 -4.23
CA ARG A 107 4.06 5.80 -2.84
C ARG A 107 4.96 7.05 -2.82
N PRO A 108 4.77 7.96 -1.86
CA PRO A 108 5.63 9.13 -1.69
C PRO A 108 7.03 8.73 -1.23
N SER A 109 8.00 9.61 -1.44
CA SER A 109 9.29 9.50 -0.75
C SER A 109 9.13 9.73 0.75
N MET A 110 10.00 9.17 1.59
CA MET A 110 9.99 9.44 3.03
C MET A 110 10.14 10.93 3.37
N SER A 111 10.88 11.70 2.55
CA SER A 111 10.96 13.16 2.73
C SER A 111 9.60 13.84 2.52
N SER A 112 8.87 13.42 1.49
CA SER A 112 7.50 13.92 1.23
C SER A 112 6.53 13.52 2.34
N VAL A 113 6.64 12.29 2.87
CA VAL A 113 5.86 11.83 4.03
C VAL A 113 6.04 12.77 5.23
N ILE A 114 7.29 13.13 5.56
CA ILE A 114 7.59 14.07 6.64
C ILE A 114 6.98 15.45 6.36
N GLN A 115 7.11 15.96 5.13
CA GLN A 115 6.51 17.25 4.76
C GLN A 115 4.99 17.29 4.94
N PHE A 116 4.28 16.18 4.66
CA PHE A 116 2.84 16.08 4.92
C PHE A 116 2.53 16.04 6.43
N LEU A 117 3.33 15.29 7.20
CA LEU A 117 3.16 15.19 8.66
C LEU A 117 3.44 16.51 9.39
N ASP A 118 4.45 17.26 8.93
CA ASP A 118 4.81 18.58 9.46
C ASP A 118 3.84 19.70 8.99
N GLY A 119 2.90 19.37 8.10
CA GLY A 119 1.96 20.35 7.53
C GLY A 119 2.58 21.35 6.56
N VAL A 120 3.80 21.08 6.08
CA VAL A 120 4.51 21.88 5.07
C VAL A 120 3.92 21.66 3.68
N ALA A 121 3.48 20.43 3.40
CA ALA A 121 2.83 20.04 2.16
C ALA A 121 1.40 19.56 2.40
N THR A 122 0.56 19.61 1.37
CA THR A 122 -0.82 19.10 1.41
C THR A 122 -0.98 17.90 0.48
N LEU A 123 -1.80 16.94 0.90
CA LEU A 123 -2.10 15.77 0.08
C LEU A 123 -2.80 16.20 -1.23
N PRO A 124 -2.57 15.50 -2.35
CA PRO A 124 -3.22 15.80 -3.63
C PRO A 124 -4.75 15.80 -3.53
N HIS A 125 -5.41 16.71 -4.25
CA HIS A 125 -6.88 16.80 -4.25
C HIS A 125 -7.56 15.52 -4.81
N ASN A 126 -6.91 14.84 -5.74
CA ASN A 126 -7.35 13.57 -6.36
C ASN A 126 -6.81 12.33 -5.63
N LEU A 127 -6.41 12.45 -4.35
CA LEU A 127 -5.81 11.35 -3.60
C LEU A 127 -6.70 10.10 -3.56
N PHE A 128 -8.01 10.29 -3.46
CA PHE A 128 -8.94 9.18 -3.37
C PHE A 128 -8.90 8.30 -4.62
N ASP A 129 -8.88 8.91 -5.81
CA ASP A 129 -8.75 8.19 -7.09
C ASP A 129 -7.41 7.46 -7.18
N LEU A 130 -6.34 8.12 -6.74
CA LEU A 130 -5.00 7.56 -6.71
C LEU A 130 -4.91 6.32 -5.81
N VAL A 131 -5.55 6.37 -4.64
CA VAL A 131 -5.59 5.26 -3.70
C VAL A 131 -6.54 4.17 -4.16
N ASN A 132 -7.66 4.47 -4.82
CA ASN A 132 -8.62 3.46 -5.28
C ASN A 132 -8.22 2.71 -6.54
N ALA A 133 -7.24 3.21 -7.30
CA ALA A 133 -6.63 2.46 -8.40
C ALA A 133 -6.12 1.06 -7.95
N ARG A 134 -5.93 0.86 -6.64
CA ARG A 134 -5.80 -0.45 -5.95
C ARG A 134 -6.78 -1.53 -6.40
N LYS A 135 -8.05 -1.19 -6.61
CA LYS A 135 -9.15 -2.17 -6.80
C LYS A 135 -9.15 -2.83 -8.20
N ILE A 136 -8.28 -2.40 -9.12
CA ILE A 136 -8.26 -2.91 -10.51
C ILE A 136 -7.37 -4.15 -10.67
N ASP A 137 -6.50 -4.47 -9.71
CA ASP A 137 -5.67 -5.69 -9.74
C ASP A 137 -6.11 -6.67 -8.64
N GLY A 138 -7.40 -7.06 -8.69
CA GLY A 138 -7.97 -8.12 -7.87
C GLY A 138 -7.43 -9.48 -8.30
N GLY A 139 -6.29 -9.88 -7.74
CA GLY A 139 -5.62 -11.14 -8.06
C GLY A 139 -5.05 -11.84 -6.82
N PHE A 140 -5.82 -11.92 -5.73
CA PHE A 140 -5.50 -12.80 -4.59
C PHE A 140 -6.31 -14.11 -4.58
N ASP A 141 -7.23 -14.31 -5.53
CA ASP A 141 -8.13 -15.47 -5.60
C ASP A 141 -7.72 -16.56 -6.61
N ALA A 142 -6.42 -16.75 -6.88
CA ALA A 142 -5.97 -17.75 -7.87
C ALA A 142 -4.74 -18.57 -7.46
N LEU A 143 -4.71 -19.07 -6.21
CA LEU A 143 -3.78 -20.15 -5.83
C LEU A 143 -4.49 -21.46 -5.45
N GLY A 144 -5.70 -21.66 -5.96
CA GLY A 144 -6.52 -22.81 -5.55
C GLY A 144 -7.59 -23.21 -6.55
N GLU A 145 -7.28 -23.35 -7.84
CA GLU A 145 -7.94 -24.35 -8.69
C GLU A 145 -7.16 -24.59 -9.97
N ALA A 146 -7.03 -25.87 -10.31
CA ALA A 146 -6.16 -26.40 -11.34
C ALA A 146 -6.80 -26.33 -12.73
N LEU A 147 -5.93 -26.32 -13.76
CA LEU A 147 -6.06 -27.07 -15.02
C LEU A 147 -7.46 -27.14 -15.65
N GLU A 148 -7.71 -26.33 -16.68
CA GLU A 148 -8.23 -26.74 -17.99
C GLU A 148 -8.33 -25.52 -18.95
N SER A 149 -7.95 -25.72 -20.21
CA SER A 149 -7.81 -24.74 -21.32
C SER A 149 -9.14 -24.62 -22.13
N PRO A 150 -9.29 -23.87 -23.27
CA PRO A 150 -8.59 -22.71 -23.86
C PRO A 150 -9.54 -21.53 -24.24
N GLY A 151 -8.97 -20.33 -24.39
CA GLY A 151 -9.36 -19.41 -25.47
C GLY A 151 -10.00 -18.08 -25.07
N ALA A 152 -9.26 -16.99 -25.27
CA ALA A 152 -9.70 -15.80 -26.01
C ALA A 152 -8.55 -14.76 -25.99
N ILE A 153 -8.03 -14.47 -27.17
CA ILE A 153 -7.09 -13.39 -27.43
C ILE A 153 -7.88 -12.09 -27.46
N SER A 154 -7.46 -11.07 -26.70
CA SER A 154 -7.73 -9.69 -27.10
C SER A 154 -6.53 -8.80 -26.75
N ASN A 155 -6.03 -8.15 -27.79
CA ASN A 155 -4.86 -7.28 -27.81
C ASN A 155 -5.13 -6.00 -27.02
N VAL A 156 -4.19 -5.63 -26.14
CA VAL A 156 -3.91 -4.22 -25.89
C VAL A 156 -2.39 -4.03 -25.92
N SER A 157 -1.94 -3.33 -26.95
CA SER A 157 -0.56 -2.91 -27.13
C SER A 157 -0.21 -1.79 -26.14
N TYR A 158 0.80 -2.00 -25.31
CA TYR A 158 1.51 -0.91 -24.65
C TYR A 158 2.94 -0.88 -25.17
N SER A 159 3.30 0.25 -25.77
CA SER A 159 4.61 0.51 -26.35
C SER A 159 5.70 0.43 -25.27
N ILE A 160 6.60 -0.53 -25.40
CA ILE A 160 7.83 -0.59 -24.61
C ILE A 160 8.83 0.36 -25.28
N MET A 161 9.08 1.52 -24.66
CA MET A 161 10.25 2.33 -24.99
C MET A 161 11.45 1.70 -24.27
N THR A 162 12.16 0.81 -24.96
CA THR A 162 13.53 0.42 -24.56
C THR A 162 14.50 1.43 -25.18
N GLU A 163 15.21 2.19 -24.35
CA GLU A 163 16.50 2.74 -24.77
C GLU A 163 17.63 1.99 -24.07
N SER A 164 18.48 1.42 -24.92
CA SER A 164 19.70 0.70 -24.59
C SER A 164 20.85 1.69 -24.61
N PHE A 165 21.46 1.99 -23.46
CA PHE A 165 22.81 2.55 -23.44
C PHE A 165 23.77 1.53 -22.87
N VAL A 166 24.36 0.76 -23.80
CA VAL A 166 25.67 0.17 -23.61
C VAL A 166 26.68 1.31 -23.66
N SER A 167 27.34 1.61 -22.55
CA SER A 167 28.60 2.36 -22.57
C SER A 167 29.68 1.45 -21.99
N GLY A 168 30.33 0.70 -22.87
CA GLY A 168 31.62 0.10 -22.56
C GLY A 168 32.68 1.19 -22.50
N GLY A 169 33.60 1.09 -21.54
CA GLY A 169 34.77 1.96 -21.52
C GLY A 169 35.59 1.96 -20.24
N ARG A 170 36.51 0.98 -20.16
CA ARG A 170 37.75 0.88 -19.37
C ARG A 170 37.68 0.78 -17.85
#